data_AF-A0A2B8A5S2-F1
#
_entry.id   AF-A0A2B8A5S2-F1
#
_cell.length_a   1.000
_cell.length_b   1.000
_cell.length_c   1.000
_cell.angle_alpha   90.00
_cell.angle_beta   90.00
_cell.angle_gamma   90.00
#
_symmetry.space_group_name_H-M   'P 1'
#
loop_
_entity.id
_entity.type
_entity.pdbx_description
1 polymer ?
#
loop_
_entity_poly.entity_id
_entity_poly.type
_entity_poly.pdbx_seq_one_letter_code
_entity_poly.pdbx_strand_id
1 'polypeptide(L)'
;MRIYVRSLFKTEKTNFMKTTIALICFLTFVCFACSCSAQHENKQSRGSNSLYDDDDSADDVYLAPESEENEEPAMYSSECKLEDGTYSSTVEYYNPNTGYSGTYSLDVEVQDCQVVQINFPNGGYLDEDDISYSDIDEDGNASVDGEDGKTYEIHIDD
;
A
#
# COMPACT_ATOMS: atom_id res chain seq x y z
N MET A 1 29.70 -10.97 36.82
CA MET A 1 28.99 -9.86 37.49
C MET A 1 28.07 -9.21 36.46
N ARG A 2 26.92 -9.84 36.24
CA ARG A 2 25.80 -9.39 35.38
C ARG A 2 24.57 -9.43 36.30
N ILE A 3 23.53 -8.70 35.96
CA ILE A 3 22.31 -8.44 36.77
C ILE A 3 22.47 -7.15 37.56
N TYR A 4 22.00 -6.02 37.00
CA TYR A 4 21.36 -4.90 37.71
C TYR A 4 20.87 -3.78 36.76
N VAL A 5 21.20 -3.82 35.47
CA VAL A 5 20.78 -2.74 34.53
C VAL A 5 19.36 -2.92 33.95
N ARG A 6 18.71 -4.08 34.13
CA ARG A 6 17.41 -4.39 33.49
C ARG A 6 16.17 -3.79 34.18
N SER A 7 16.30 -3.14 35.34
CA SER A 7 15.13 -2.82 36.17
C SER A 7 14.58 -1.39 36.06
N LEU A 8 15.30 -0.43 35.47
CA LEU A 8 14.86 0.98 35.48
C LEU A 8 14.17 1.45 34.20
N PHE A 9 14.43 0.83 33.04
CA PHE A 9 13.82 1.24 31.77
C PHE A 9 12.37 0.76 31.56
N LYS A 10 11.89 -0.21 32.35
CA LYS A 10 10.55 -0.79 32.17
C LYS A 10 9.43 0.11 32.71
N THR A 11 9.73 0.95 33.70
CA THR A 11 8.69 1.73 34.41
C THR A 11 8.29 3.00 33.66
N GLU A 12 9.17 3.56 32.83
CA GLU A 12 8.90 4.84 32.12
C GLU A 12 7.99 4.66 30.90
N LYS A 13 8.23 3.62 30.06
CA LYS A 13 7.44 3.36 28.84
C LYS A 13 5.94 3.12 29.12
N THR A 14 5.61 2.54 30.27
CA THR A 14 4.22 2.20 30.62
C THR A 14 3.35 3.42 30.94
N ASN A 15 3.93 4.56 31.30
CA ASN A 15 3.18 5.80 31.54
C ASN A 15 3.00 6.60 30.24
N PHE A 16 3.95 6.52 29.32
CA PHE A 16 3.85 7.15 28.00
C PHE A 16 2.67 6.60 27.19
N MET A 17 2.57 5.27 27.06
CA MET A 17 1.52 4.62 26.24
C MET A 17 0.09 4.90 26.76
N LYS A 18 -0.10 4.99 28.09
CA LYS A 18 -1.42 5.28 28.69
C LYS A 18 -1.88 6.73 28.44
N THR A 19 -0.94 7.66 28.41
CA THR A 19 -1.23 9.09 28.21
C THR A 19 -1.53 9.38 26.74
N THR A 20 -0.85 8.68 25.82
CA THR A 20 -1.10 8.78 24.37
C THR A 20 -2.45 8.18 23.96
N ILE A 21 -2.83 7.01 24.52
CA ILE A 21 -4.15 6.40 24.26
C ILE A 21 -5.29 7.29 24.76
N ALA A 22 -5.12 7.98 25.90
CA ALA A 22 -6.13 8.89 26.43
C ALA A 22 -6.35 10.15 25.55
N LEU A 23 -5.32 10.64 24.85
CA LEU A 23 -5.42 11.80 23.95
C LEU A 23 -6.07 11.45 22.61
N ILE A 24 -5.80 10.26 22.07
CA ILE A 24 -6.36 9.78 20.80
C ILE A 24 -7.89 9.59 20.92
N CYS A 25 -8.37 9.03 22.04
CA CYS A 25 -9.80 8.85 22.31
C CYS A 25 -10.58 10.17 22.44
N PHE A 26 -9.92 11.28 22.78
CA PHE A 26 -10.57 12.59 22.93
C PHE A 26 -10.72 13.31 21.58
N LEU A 27 -9.81 13.06 20.63
CA LEU A 27 -9.81 13.68 19.29
C LEU A 27 -10.82 13.03 18.34
N THR A 28 -11.02 11.71 18.43
CA THR A 28 -11.98 10.99 17.57
C THR A 28 -13.44 11.29 17.91
N PHE A 29 -13.74 11.77 19.13
CA PHE A 29 -15.08 12.19 19.54
C PHE A 29 -15.52 13.52 18.90
N VAL A 30 -14.60 14.31 18.34
CA VAL A 30 -14.88 15.65 17.79
C VAL A 30 -15.19 15.62 16.27
N CYS A 31 -14.87 14.53 15.57
CA CYS A 31 -15.01 14.46 14.11
C CYS A 31 -16.37 13.95 13.60
N PHE A 32 -17.32 13.60 14.49
CA PHE A 32 -18.65 13.11 14.07
C PHE A 32 -19.66 14.22 13.69
N ALA A 33 -19.22 15.47 13.59
CA ALA A 33 -20.07 16.61 13.25
C ALA A 33 -19.48 17.46 12.11
N CYS A 34 -19.38 16.89 10.91
CA CYS A 34 -19.43 17.68 9.67
C CYS A 34 -19.88 16.81 8.48
N SER A 35 -21.20 16.74 8.28
CA SER A 35 -21.77 16.54 6.96
C SER A 35 -21.62 17.84 6.16
N CYS A 36 -21.18 17.76 4.90
CA CYS A 36 -21.94 18.29 3.76
C CYS A 36 -21.30 17.95 2.40
N SER A 37 -22.21 17.60 1.50
CA SER A 37 -22.13 17.25 0.09
C SER A 37 -21.65 18.37 -0.84
N ALA A 38 -20.95 18.00 -1.92
CA ALA A 38 -20.84 18.82 -3.13
C ALA A 38 -21.17 17.97 -4.37
N GLN A 39 -22.23 18.39 -5.08
CA GLN A 39 -22.60 17.92 -6.42
C GLN A 39 -21.59 18.46 -7.44
N HIS A 40 -21.14 17.65 -8.40
CA HIS A 40 -20.41 18.15 -9.56
C HIS A 40 -21.34 18.21 -10.78
N GLU A 41 -21.44 19.42 -11.34
CA GLU A 41 -22.31 19.79 -12.44
C GLU A 41 -21.69 19.44 -13.80
N ASN A 42 -22.55 18.95 -14.71
CA ASN A 42 -22.27 18.61 -16.11
C ASN A 42 -22.08 19.88 -16.96
N LYS A 43 -21.02 19.93 -17.80
CA LYS A 43 -20.91 20.90 -18.89
C LYS A 43 -20.44 20.25 -20.20
N GLN A 44 -21.40 19.82 -21.01
CA GLN A 44 -21.25 19.66 -22.46
C GLN A 44 -20.87 20.99 -23.12
N SER A 45 -19.79 21.00 -23.90
CA SER A 45 -19.48 22.09 -24.85
C SER A 45 -19.57 21.56 -26.28
N ARG A 46 -20.48 22.19 -27.05
CA ARG A 46 -20.70 22.02 -28.49
C ARG A 46 -19.49 22.56 -29.27
N GLY A 47 -19.11 21.86 -30.33
CA GLY A 47 -17.87 22.08 -31.09
C GLY A 47 -17.91 23.17 -32.17
N SER A 48 -16.92 23.14 -33.07
CA SER A 48 -16.93 23.78 -34.40
C SER A 48 -15.84 23.18 -35.29
N ASN A 49 -16.24 22.84 -36.52
CA ASN A 49 -15.48 22.17 -37.59
C ASN A 49 -14.58 23.13 -38.40
N SER A 50 -13.55 22.59 -39.06
CA SER A 50 -12.97 23.10 -40.31
C SER A 50 -12.70 21.89 -41.24
N LEU A 51 -13.55 21.60 -42.23
CA LEU A 51 -13.55 22.09 -43.62
C LEU A 51 -12.29 21.71 -44.43
N TYR A 52 -12.40 20.64 -45.23
CA TYR A 52 -11.74 20.47 -46.53
C TYR A 52 -12.70 19.71 -47.46
N ASP A 53 -12.90 20.26 -48.65
CA ASP A 53 -13.72 19.76 -49.76
C ASP A 53 -12.89 18.87 -50.73
N ASP A 54 -13.63 18.01 -51.44
CA ASP A 54 -13.37 17.35 -52.74
C ASP A 54 -12.32 16.21 -52.83
N ASP A 55 -12.76 14.96 -53.03
CA ASP A 55 -12.99 14.37 -54.38
C ASP A 55 -13.20 12.82 -54.33
N ASP A 56 -14.34 12.40 -54.88
CA ASP A 56 -14.79 11.11 -55.44
C ASP A 56 -14.49 9.71 -54.82
N SER A 57 -15.60 9.03 -54.47
CA SER A 57 -16.01 7.69 -54.96
C SER A 57 -16.30 6.58 -53.92
N ALA A 58 -17.61 6.42 -53.66
CA ALA A 58 -18.39 5.21 -53.42
C ALA A 58 -18.14 4.32 -52.17
N ASP A 59 -19.12 4.39 -51.27
CA ASP A 59 -19.78 3.30 -50.52
C ASP A 59 -18.90 2.22 -49.85
N ASP A 60 -18.64 2.36 -48.55
CA ASP A 60 -19.19 1.40 -47.58
C ASP A 60 -19.18 1.99 -46.16
N VAL A 61 -20.35 1.97 -45.52
CA VAL A 61 -20.54 2.40 -44.14
C VAL A 61 -20.30 1.19 -43.26
N TYR A 62 -19.10 1.05 -42.72
CA TYR A 62 -18.89 0.21 -41.54
C TYR A 62 -18.57 1.10 -40.34
N LEU A 63 -19.64 1.29 -39.54
CA LEU A 63 -19.63 1.80 -38.19
C LEU A 63 -18.53 1.08 -37.39
N ALA A 64 -17.47 1.81 -37.02
CA ALA A 64 -16.60 1.38 -35.94
C ALA A 64 -17.43 1.43 -34.65
N PRO A 65 -17.61 0.33 -33.91
CA PRO A 65 -18.08 0.44 -32.54
C PRO A 65 -16.96 1.09 -31.74
N GLU A 66 -17.16 2.33 -31.32
CA GLU A 66 -16.44 2.87 -30.16
C GLU A 66 -16.91 2.05 -28.96
N SER A 67 -16.15 1.01 -28.65
CA SER A 67 -16.25 0.33 -27.37
C SER A 67 -15.62 1.24 -26.33
N GLU A 68 -16.45 2.08 -25.71
CA GLU A 68 -16.17 2.56 -24.37
C GLU A 68 -16.16 1.34 -23.44
N GLU A 69 -15.00 0.68 -23.38
CA GLU A 69 -14.68 -0.34 -22.41
C GLU A 69 -14.62 0.36 -21.06
N ASN A 70 -15.78 0.44 -20.41
CA ASN A 70 -15.84 0.60 -18.96
C ASN A 70 -15.27 -0.69 -18.38
N GLU A 71 -13.94 -0.77 -18.33
CA GLU A 71 -13.23 -1.76 -17.52
C GLU A 71 -13.47 -1.38 -16.06
N GLU A 72 -14.65 -1.78 -15.54
CA GLU A 72 -14.83 -2.02 -14.11
C GLU A 72 -13.64 -2.88 -13.69
N PRO A 73 -12.77 -2.43 -12.77
CA PRO A 73 -11.60 -3.22 -12.41
C PRO A 73 -12.10 -4.57 -11.92
N ALA A 74 -11.81 -5.62 -12.70
CA ALA A 74 -12.12 -6.98 -12.32
C ALA A 74 -11.38 -7.22 -11.01
N MET A 75 -12.13 -7.21 -9.91
CA MET A 75 -11.64 -7.58 -8.59
C MET A 75 -11.21 -9.04 -8.69
N TYR A 76 -9.96 -9.25 -9.07
CA TYR A 76 -9.28 -10.52 -8.99
C TYR A 76 -9.15 -10.83 -7.50
N SER A 77 -10.23 -11.34 -6.91
CA SER A 77 -10.15 -12.10 -5.68
C SER A 77 -9.55 -13.45 -6.06
N SER A 78 -8.25 -13.45 -6.34
CA SER A 78 -7.45 -14.63 -6.08
C SER A 78 -7.61 -14.89 -4.59
N GLU A 79 -8.26 -16.00 -4.24
CA GLU A 79 -8.32 -16.47 -2.86
C GLU A 79 -6.87 -16.66 -2.39
N CYS A 80 -6.36 -15.65 -1.70
CA CYS A 80 -5.05 -15.73 -1.11
C CYS A 80 -5.07 -16.77 0.01
N LYS A 81 -4.02 -17.58 0.06
CA LYS A 81 -3.94 -18.77 0.91
C LYS A 81 -3.33 -18.47 2.29
N LEU A 82 -2.84 -17.26 2.49
CA LEU A 82 -2.20 -16.84 3.73
C LEU A 82 -3.27 -16.30 4.69
N GLU A 83 -3.22 -16.75 5.93
CA GLU A 83 -4.02 -16.16 7.01
C GLU A 83 -3.31 -14.91 7.53
N ASP A 84 -4.03 -14.03 8.21
CA ASP A 84 -3.39 -12.88 8.87
C ASP A 84 -2.46 -13.38 10.00
N GLY A 85 -1.24 -12.84 10.03
CA GLY A 85 -0.28 -13.19 11.09
C GLY A 85 1.18 -12.87 10.76
N THR A 86 2.06 -13.32 11.65
CA THR A 86 3.50 -13.18 11.51
C THR A 86 4.11 -14.39 10.82
N TYR A 87 4.89 -14.15 9.76
CA TYR A 87 5.55 -15.18 8.97
C TYR A 87 7.07 -15.00 8.98
N SER A 88 7.82 -16.11 9.05
CA SER A 88 9.26 -16.09 8.72
C SER A 88 9.40 -15.86 7.22
N SER A 89 10.35 -15.04 6.82
CA SER A 89 10.54 -14.70 5.42
C SER A 89 11.99 -14.41 5.09
N THR A 90 12.33 -14.66 3.82
CA THR A 90 13.57 -14.17 3.22
C THR A 90 13.29 -12.79 2.62
N VAL A 91 14.04 -11.78 3.08
CA VAL A 91 13.91 -10.39 2.66
C VAL A 91 15.21 -9.93 1.99
N GLU A 92 15.14 -9.60 0.70
CA GLU A 92 16.22 -8.99 -0.05
C GLU A 92 16.03 -7.46 -0.08
N TYR A 93 16.93 -6.77 0.62
CA TYR A 93 16.95 -5.33 0.71
C TYR A 93 17.88 -4.71 -0.34
N TYR A 94 17.47 -3.59 -0.91
CA TYR A 94 18.32 -2.73 -1.73
C TYR A 94 18.20 -1.24 -1.36
N ASN A 95 19.34 -0.55 -1.29
CA ASN A 95 19.41 0.90 -1.09
C ASN A 95 20.05 1.58 -2.31
N PRO A 96 19.28 2.29 -3.14
CA PRO A 96 19.81 2.91 -4.36
C PRO A 96 20.83 4.03 -4.07
N ASN A 97 20.72 4.71 -2.93
CA ASN A 97 21.60 5.83 -2.58
C ASN A 97 23.03 5.38 -2.25
N THR A 98 23.19 4.14 -1.80
CA THR A 98 24.50 3.56 -1.44
C THR A 98 24.92 2.40 -2.35
N GLY A 99 23.99 1.85 -3.13
CA GLY A 99 24.17 0.62 -3.90
C GLY A 99 24.30 -0.64 -3.02
N TYR A 100 24.04 -0.54 -1.72
CA TYR A 100 24.11 -1.66 -0.81
C TYR A 100 22.88 -2.56 -0.99
N SER A 101 23.12 -3.87 -1.01
CA SER A 101 22.08 -4.89 -0.89
C SER A 101 22.44 -5.91 0.19
N GLY A 102 21.41 -6.57 0.72
CA GLY A 102 21.56 -7.63 1.71
C GLY A 102 20.34 -8.53 1.77
N THR A 103 20.56 -9.79 2.14
CA THR A 103 19.49 -10.76 2.35
C THR A 103 19.40 -11.08 3.84
N TYR A 104 18.18 -11.05 4.37
CA TYR A 104 17.91 -11.27 5.79
C TYR A 104 16.79 -12.28 5.97
N SER A 105 16.83 -13.06 7.04
CA SER A 105 15.66 -13.80 7.53
C SER A 105 14.98 -12.94 8.59
N LEU A 106 13.79 -12.43 8.28
CA LEU A 106 13.02 -11.51 9.11
C LEU A 106 11.60 -12.02 9.29
N ASP A 107 10.95 -11.57 10.36
CA ASP A 107 9.54 -11.82 10.57
C ASP A 107 8.73 -10.70 9.89
N VAL A 108 7.73 -11.03 9.08
CA VAL A 108 6.82 -10.07 8.42
C VAL A 108 5.40 -10.25 8.90
N GLU A 109 4.65 -9.15 9.08
CA GLU A 109 3.22 -9.21 9.37
C GLU A 109 2.45 -9.16 8.05
N VAL A 110 1.55 -10.13 7.89
CA VAL A 110 0.62 -10.23 6.76
C VAL A 110 -0.79 -9.94 7.25
N GLN A 111 -1.49 -9.04 6.56
CA GLN A 111 -2.92 -8.75 6.78
C GLN A 111 -3.59 -8.55 5.43
N ASP A 112 -4.78 -9.14 5.25
CA ASP A 112 -5.53 -9.06 3.98
C ASP A 112 -4.65 -9.41 2.76
N CYS A 113 -3.72 -10.35 2.96
CA CYS A 113 -2.75 -10.80 1.96
C CYS A 113 -1.77 -9.76 1.43
N GLN A 114 -1.50 -8.77 2.27
CA GLN A 114 -0.50 -7.76 2.05
C GLN A 114 0.57 -7.85 3.12
N VAL A 115 1.80 -7.55 2.74
CA VAL A 115 2.85 -7.26 3.73
C VAL A 115 2.57 -5.87 4.31
N VAL A 116 2.27 -5.83 5.60
CA VAL A 116 1.96 -4.58 6.31
C VAL A 116 3.05 -4.15 7.30
N GLN A 117 3.97 -5.05 7.67
CA GLN A 117 5.08 -4.71 8.54
C GLN A 117 6.28 -5.63 8.33
N ILE A 118 7.50 -5.09 8.40
CA ILE A 118 8.77 -5.87 8.38
C ILE A 118 9.48 -5.69 9.73
N ASN A 119 9.70 -6.77 10.48
CA ASN A 119 10.28 -6.73 11.82
C ASN A 119 11.80 -6.95 11.81
N PHE A 120 12.55 -6.08 12.51
CA PHE A 120 14.00 -6.22 12.70
C PHE A 120 14.33 -6.85 14.08
N PRO A 121 15.38 -7.68 14.18
CA PRO A 121 15.72 -8.44 15.40
C PRO A 121 15.95 -7.61 16.67
N ASN A 122 16.21 -6.31 16.54
CA ASN A 122 16.47 -5.40 17.67
C ASN A 122 15.22 -4.62 18.12
N GLY A 123 14.03 -5.04 17.69
CA GLY A 123 12.74 -4.43 18.07
C GLY A 123 12.42 -3.13 17.33
N GLY A 124 13.07 -2.90 16.18
CA GLY A 124 12.61 -1.94 15.19
C GLY A 124 11.73 -2.65 14.16
N TYR A 125 10.88 -1.90 13.46
CA TYR A 125 10.03 -2.39 12.39
C TYR A 125 9.85 -1.28 11.36
N LEU A 126 9.38 -1.65 10.18
CA LEU A 126 8.87 -0.73 9.16
C LEU A 126 7.39 -1.04 8.97
N ASP A 127 6.54 -0.02 9.01
CA ASP A 127 5.09 -0.10 8.83
C ASP A 127 4.62 0.93 7.78
N GLU A 128 3.32 1.27 7.74
CA GLU A 128 2.77 2.28 6.81
C GLU A 128 3.46 3.64 6.80
N ASP A 129 4.16 4.02 7.89
CA ASP A 129 4.91 5.27 7.90
C ASP A 129 6.22 5.16 7.08
N ASP A 130 6.75 3.94 6.91
CA ASP A 130 8.07 3.68 6.31
C ASP A 130 8.01 2.91 4.97
N ILE A 131 6.93 2.16 4.72
CA ILE A 131 6.74 1.29 3.56
C ILE A 131 5.34 1.42 2.93
N SER A 132 5.25 1.10 1.64
CA SER A 132 3.98 0.87 0.96
C SER A 132 3.58 -0.59 1.09
N TYR A 133 2.35 -0.86 1.52
CA TYR A 133 1.82 -2.22 1.55
C TYR A 133 1.83 -2.83 0.15
N SER A 134 2.17 -4.12 0.07
CA SER A 134 2.21 -4.86 -1.19
C SER A 134 1.44 -6.16 -1.05
N ASP A 135 0.61 -6.45 -2.05
CA ASP A 135 -0.03 -7.75 -2.19
C ASP A 135 1.02 -8.85 -2.34
N ILE A 136 0.71 -10.02 -1.79
CA ILE A 136 1.50 -11.23 -1.93
C ILE A 136 0.94 -12.05 -3.09
N ASP A 137 1.80 -12.46 -4.01
CA ASP A 137 1.42 -13.28 -5.16
C ASP A 137 1.13 -14.75 -4.79
N GLU A 138 0.72 -15.53 -5.78
CA GLU A 138 0.38 -16.95 -5.58
C GLU A 138 1.57 -17.86 -5.17
N ASP A 139 2.79 -17.36 -5.39
CA ASP A 139 4.07 -18.01 -5.09
C ASP A 139 4.67 -17.51 -3.76
N GLY A 140 3.96 -16.66 -3.02
CA GLY A 140 4.39 -16.14 -1.72
C GLY A 140 5.37 -14.97 -1.80
N ASN A 141 5.45 -14.27 -2.94
CA ASN A 141 6.36 -13.14 -3.12
C ASN A 141 5.65 -11.78 -3.06
N ALA A 142 6.35 -10.76 -2.56
CA ALA A 142 5.90 -9.37 -2.57
C ALA A 142 7.08 -8.41 -2.80
N SER A 143 6.84 -7.31 -3.52
CA SER A 143 7.82 -6.25 -3.74
C SER A 143 7.36 -5.00 -2.99
N VAL A 144 8.06 -4.68 -1.91
CA VAL A 144 7.70 -3.58 -1.00
C VAL A 144 8.61 -2.39 -1.23
N ASP A 145 8.01 -1.24 -1.55
CA ASP A 145 8.70 0.05 -1.63
C ASP A 145 8.80 0.68 -0.24
N GLY A 146 10.00 1.14 0.13
CA GLY A 146 10.24 1.92 1.33
C GLY A 146 10.78 3.32 1.06
N GLU A 147 11.03 4.07 2.13
CA GLU A 147 11.52 5.45 2.04
C GLU A 147 12.80 5.60 1.20
N ASP A 148 12.97 6.77 0.57
CA ASP A 148 14.11 7.14 -0.28
C ASP A 148 14.42 6.15 -1.42
N GLY A 149 13.41 5.42 -1.89
CA GLY A 149 13.54 4.42 -2.96
C GLY A 149 14.23 3.13 -2.53
N LYS A 150 14.31 2.85 -1.23
CA LYS A 150 14.73 1.53 -0.73
C LYS A 150 13.68 0.50 -1.13
N THR A 151 14.10 -0.70 -1.50
CA THR A 151 13.18 -1.79 -1.86
C THR A 151 13.45 -3.02 -1.03
N TYR A 152 12.38 -3.81 -0.83
CA TYR A 152 12.38 -5.04 -0.07
C TYR A 152 11.63 -6.11 -0.87
N GLU A 153 12.35 -7.06 -1.45
CA GLU A 153 11.75 -8.24 -2.08
C GLU A 153 11.57 -9.31 -1.00
N ILE A 154 10.34 -9.76 -0.80
CA ILE A 154 9.96 -10.63 0.31
C ILE A 154 9.48 -11.96 -0.26
N HIS A 155 9.95 -13.05 0.31
CA HIS A 155 9.46 -14.41 0.07
C HIS A 155 9.04 -15.03 1.40
N ILE A 156 7.76 -15.40 1.52
CA ILE A 156 7.22 -16.09 2.70
C ILE A 156 7.77 -17.52 2.76
N ASP A 157 8.33 -17.91 3.90
CA ASP A 157 8.83 -19.28 4.10
C ASP A 157 7.66 -20.24 4.44
N ASP A 158 7.53 -21.36 3.71
CA ASP A 158 6.52 -22.43 3.93
C ASP A 158 6.86 -23.43 5.06
#